data_AF-A0A9E5K717-F1
#
_entry.id   AF-A0A9E5K717-F1
#
_cell.length_a   1.000
_cell.length_b   1.000
_cell.length_c   1.000
_cell.angle_alpha   90.00
_cell.angle_beta   90.00
_cell.angle_gamma   90.00
#
_symmetry.space_group_name_H-M   'P 1'
#
loop_
_entity.id
_entity.type
_entity.pdbx_description
1 polymer ?
#
loop_
_entity_poly.entity_id
_entity_poly.type
_entity_poly.pdbx_seq_one_letter_code
_entity_poly.pdbx_strand_id
1 'polypeptide(L)'
;MKIPYSSDDLVRAYRITDSGHFFDKDTMRFFRSRVSSAYRRLSDKKALFVTSEKKSFSDTTRVFTLRLATVKGNKIKIDTVGELGAFKSLNGAKGALKKFNQRGAK
;
A
#
# COMPACT_ATOMS: atom_id res chain seq x y z
N MET A 1 -0.47 -12.43 -15.08
CA MET A 1 -0.57 -10.98 -14.78
C MET A 1 0.77 -10.44 -14.30
N LYS A 2 1.16 -9.22 -14.71
CA LYS A 2 2.31 -8.49 -14.14
C LYS A 2 1.82 -7.43 -13.14
N ILE A 3 2.63 -7.11 -12.14
CA ILE A 3 2.33 -6.02 -11.22
C ILE A 3 2.37 -4.67 -11.97
N PRO A 4 1.43 -3.75 -11.73
CA PRO A 4 1.41 -2.46 -12.42
C PRO A 4 2.61 -1.54 -12.14
N TYR A 5 2.72 -0.45 -12.89
CA TYR A 5 3.86 0.49 -12.84
C TYR A 5 3.63 1.72 -11.96
N SER A 6 2.39 1.98 -11.54
CA SER A 6 2.01 3.08 -10.67
C SER A 6 1.01 2.62 -9.60
N SER A 7 0.80 3.44 -8.58
CA SER A 7 -0.24 3.16 -7.57
C SER A 7 -1.65 3.29 -8.12
N ASP A 8 -1.89 4.18 -9.09
CA ASP A 8 -3.21 4.33 -9.71
C ASP A 8 -3.56 3.11 -10.58
N ASP A 9 -2.60 2.62 -11.37
CA ASP A 9 -2.78 1.39 -12.14
C ASP A 9 -2.91 0.17 -11.23
N LEU A 10 -2.23 0.16 -10.08
CA LEU A 10 -2.41 -0.86 -9.05
C LEU A 10 -3.85 -0.89 -8.55
N VAL A 11 -4.42 0.27 -8.21
CA VAL A 11 -5.81 0.38 -7.74
C VAL A 11 -6.79 -0.10 -8.82
N ARG A 12 -6.59 0.33 -10.08
CA ARG A 12 -7.43 -0.10 -11.20
C ARG A 12 -7.35 -1.62 -11.42
N ALA A 13 -6.14 -2.18 -11.46
CA ALA A 13 -5.93 -3.60 -11.66
C ALA A 13 -6.50 -4.44 -10.51
N TYR A 14 -6.37 -3.98 -9.26
CA TYR A 14 -6.94 -4.64 -8.09
C TYR A 14 -8.46 -4.74 -8.16
N ARG A 15 -9.14 -3.67 -8.63
CA ARG A 15 -10.59 -3.65 -8.84
C ARG A 15 -11.03 -4.57 -9.97
N ILE A 16 -10.36 -4.51 -11.13
CA ILE A 16 -10.68 -5.34 -12.30
C ILE A 16 -10.55 -6.84 -11.98
N THR A 17 -9.57 -7.20 -11.15
CA THR A 17 -9.30 -8.60 -10.79
C THR A 17 -10.11 -9.12 -9.60
N ASP A 18 -11.04 -8.30 -9.07
CA ASP A 18 -11.84 -8.62 -7.89
C ASP A 18 -10.99 -9.22 -6.75
N SER A 19 -9.93 -8.47 -6.41
CA SER A 19 -8.90 -8.91 -5.48
C SER A 19 -9.28 -8.73 -3.99
N GLY A 20 -10.46 -8.18 -3.71
CA GLY A 20 -11.00 -7.95 -2.36
C GLY A 20 -11.41 -6.50 -2.11
N HIS A 21 -11.53 -6.13 -0.83
CA HIS A 21 -12.14 -4.85 -0.42
C HIS A 21 -11.16 -3.72 -0.08
N PHE A 22 -9.85 -3.92 -0.26
CA PHE A 22 -8.84 -2.97 0.24
C PHE A 22 -9.01 -1.56 -0.33
N PHE A 23 -9.34 -1.44 -1.63
CA PHE A 23 -9.55 -0.16 -2.31
C PHE A 23 -11.02 0.19 -2.52
N ASP A 24 -11.93 -0.49 -1.82
CA ASP A 24 -13.34 -0.17 -1.88
C ASP A 24 -13.61 1.18 -1.24
N LYS A 25 -14.57 1.90 -1.80
CA LYS A 25 -14.90 3.26 -1.37
C LYS A 25 -15.24 3.29 0.12
N ASP A 26 -15.99 2.30 0.60
CA ASP A 26 -16.43 2.25 1.99
C ASP A 26 -15.29 1.86 2.95
N THR A 27 -14.47 0.87 2.59
CA THR A 27 -13.26 0.52 3.36
C THR A 27 -12.32 1.72 3.47
N MET A 28 -12.03 2.38 2.34
CA MET A 28 -11.17 3.55 2.31
C MET A 28 -11.77 4.73 3.10
N ARG A 29 -13.09 4.92 3.05
CA ARG A 29 -13.79 5.96 3.82
C ARG A 29 -13.75 5.67 5.32
N PHE A 30 -13.99 4.42 5.74
CA PHE A 30 -14.00 4.01 7.15
C PHE A 30 -12.66 4.31 7.83
N PHE A 31 -11.55 3.88 7.23
CA PHE A 31 -10.20 4.17 7.74
C PHE A 31 -9.69 5.58 7.38
N ARG A 32 -10.51 6.35 6.65
CA ARG A 32 -10.15 7.61 5.98
C ARG A 32 -8.83 7.52 5.20
N SER A 33 -8.57 6.36 4.61
CA SER A 33 -7.32 6.04 3.93
C SER A 33 -7.16 6.83 2.63
N ARG A 34 -5.92 7.15 2.26
CA ARG A 34 -5.54 7.68 0.95
C ARG A 34 -4.32 6.95 0.41
N VAL A 35 -4.33 6.64 -0.87
CA VAL A 35 -3.17 6.05 -1.57
C VAL A 35 -2.25 7.19 -2.03
N SER A 36 -0.96 7.06 -1.78
CA SER A 36 0.06 8.00 -2.27
C SER A 36 0.51 7.64 -3.69
N SER A 37 1.06 8.61 -4.43
CA SER A 37 1.80 8.35 -5.66
C SER A 37 3.18 7.70 -5.42
N ALA A 38 3.63 7.61 -4.16
CA ALA A 38 4.85 6.91 -3.80
C ALA A 38 4.71 5.39 -4.07
N TYR A 39 5.43 4.92 -5.09
CA TYR A 39 5.36 3.57 -5.61
C TYR A 39 6.75 3.07 -5.99
N ARG A 40 7.04 1.78 -5.76
CA ARG A 40 8.27 1.14 -6.23
C ARG A 40 8.00 -0.31 -6.60
N ARG A 41 8.23 -0.65 -7.85
CA ARG A 41 8.27 -2.04 -8.28
C ARG A 41 9.51 -2.73 -7.71
N LEU A 42 9.30 -3.94 -7.20
CA LEU A 42 10.37 -4.82 -6.73
C LEU A 42 10.65 -5.94 -7.74
N SER A 43 9.63 -6.39 -8.48
CA SER A 43 9.75 -7.40 -9.54
C SER A 43 8.53 -7.35 -10.48
N ASP A 44 8.39 -8.34 -11.35
CA ASP A 44 7.18 -8.56 -12.17
C ASP A 44 5.94 -8.97 -11.37
N LYS A 45 6.10 -9.36 -10.10
CA LYS A 45 5.00 -9.82 -9.25
C LYS A 45 4.83 -9.04 -7.95
N LYS A 46 5.75 -8.13 -7.62
CA LYS A 46 5.75 -7.41 -6.34
C LYS A 46 6.01 -5.92 -6.52
N ALA A 47 5.28 -5.11 -5.76
CA ALA A 47 5.53 -3.68 -5.64
C ALA A 47 5.18 -3.15 -4.25
N LEU A 48 5.85 -2.08 -3.85
CA LEU A 48 5.56 -1.33 -2.66
C LEU A 48 4.80 -0.07 -3.00
N PHE A 49 3.89 0.32 -2.12
CA PHE A 49 3.22 1.60 -2.18
C PHE A 49 2.94 2.13 -0.77
N VAL A 50 2.58 3.40 -0.67
CA VAL A 50 2.29 4.04 0.61
C VAL A 50 0.82 4.39 0.70
N THR A 51 0.18 4.02 1.82
CA THR A 51 -1.11 4.56 2.23
C THR A 51 -0.94 5.55 3.37
N SER A 52 -1.93 6.42 3.55
CA SER A 52 -2.04 7.26 4.73
C SER A 52 -3.41 7.10 5.37
N GLU A 53 -3.46 7.03 6.69
CA GLU A 53 -4.65 6.78 7.50
C GLU A 53 -4.78 7.86 8.58
N LYS A 54 -5.94 7.99 9.23
CA LYS A 54 -6.00 8.72 10.50
C LYS A 54 -5.39 7.84 11.58
N LYS A 55 -4.64 8.43 12.51
CA LYS A 55 -4.07 7.67 13.64
C LYS A 55 -5.17 7.05 14.53
N SER A 56 -6.24 7.79 14.80
CA SER A 56 -7.43 7.26 15.49
C SER A 56 -8.70 8.07 15.17
N PHE A 57 -9.82 7.72 15.81
CA PHE A 57 -11.06 8.50 15.69
C PHE A 57 -10.89 9.90 16.33
N SER A 58 -10.23 9.99 17.47
CA SER A 58 -9.96 11.24 18.21
C SER A 58 -8.74 12.02 17.69
N ASP A 59 -7.73 11.34 17.13
CA ASP A 59 -6.52 11.97 16.61
C ASP A 59 -6.56 12.06 15.07
N THR A 60 -6.64 13.29 14.55
CA THR A 60 -6.69 13.55 13.11
C THR A 60 -5.33 13.57 12.44
N THR A 61 -4.25 13.34 13.18
CA THR A 61 -2.90 13.24 12.62
C THR A 61 -2.83 12.15 11.57
N ARG A 62 -2.23 12.49 10.42
CA ARG A 62 -2.00 11.55 9.33
C ARG A 62 -0.76 10.73 9.62
N VAL A 63 -0.94 9.42 9.64
CA VAL A 63 0.15 8.45 9.68
C VAL A 63 0.23 7.72 8.34
N PHE A 64 1.39 7.17 8.03
CA PHE A 64 1.67 6.55 6.75
C PHE A 64 2.12 5.11 6.96
N THR A 65 1.69 4.25 6.04
CA THR A 65 1.91 2.81 6.11
C THR A 65 2.52 2.34 4.80
N LEU A 66 3.59 1.55 4.88
CA LEU A 66 4.16 0.87 3.72
C LEU A 66 3.38 -0.42 3.45
N ARG A 67 2.94 -0.61 2.22
CA ARG A 67 2.12 -1.76 1.78
C ARG A 67 2.86 -2.53 0.69
N LEU A 68 2.79 -3.86 0.73
CA LEU A 68 3.31 -4.76 -0.28
C LEU A 68 2.16 -5.32 -1.10
N ALA A 69 2.13 -5.01 -2.39
CA ALA A 69 1.27 -5.67 -3.36
C ALA A 69 2.01 -6.87 -3.96
N THR A 70 1.37 -8.05 -3.93
CA THR A 70 1.90 -9.30 -4.51
C THR A 70 0.86 -9.92 -5.44
N VAL A 71 1.24 -10.18 -6.70
CA VAL A 71 0.43 -10.95 -7.64
C VAL A 71 0.42 -12.42 -7.23
N LYS A 72 -0.77 -12.98 -6.98
CA LYS A 72 -1.02 -14.40 -6.71
C LYS A 72 -2.04 -14.93 -7.72
N GLY A 73 -1.56 -15.66 -8.73
CA GLY A 73 -2.38 -16.06 -9.88
C GLY A 73 -2.87 -14.83 -10.64
N ASN A 74 -4.19 -14.67 -10.72
CA ASN A 74 -4.84 -13.50 -11.33
C ASN A 74 -5.29 -12.43 -10.33
N LYS A 75 -5.01 -12.60 -9.03
CA LYS A 75 -5.37 -11.64 -7.98
C LYS A 75 -4.14 -10.91 -7.44
N ILE A 76 -4.38 -9.78 -6.79
CA ILE A 76 -3.36 -9.00 -6.08
C ILE A 76 -3.66 -9.08 -4.58
N LYS A 77 -2.72 -9.61 -3.81
CA LYS A 77 -2.77 -9.56 -2.33
C LYS A 77 -2.06 -8.29 -1.85
N ILE A 78 -2.63 -7.62 -0.86
CA ILE A 78 -2.02 -6.46 -0.20
C ILE A 78 -1.71 -6.84 1.26
N ASP A 79 -0.45 -6.66 1.64
CA ASP A 79 0.06 -6.91 2.99
C ASP A 79 0.64 -5.62 3.59
N THR A 80 0.52 -5.45 4.90
CA THR A 80 1.22 -4.39 5.64
C THR A 80 2.68 -4.78 5.82
N VAL A 81 3.60 -3.87 5.51
CA VAL A 81 5.02 -4.06 5.80
C VAL A 81 5.34 -3.40 7.13
N GLY A 82 5.60 -4.23 8.16
CA GLY A 82 5.77 -3.75 9.53
C GLY A 82 4.43 -3.38 10.17
N GLU A 83 4.38 -2.23 10.83
CA GLU A 83 3.20 -1.78 11.57
C GLU A 83 2.32 -0.79 10.79
N LEU A 84 1.02 -0.81 11.08
CA LEU A 84 0.07 0.18 10.57
C LEU A 84 0.41 1.55 11.16
N GLY A 85 0.57 2.56 10.30
CA GLY A 85 0.89 3.92 10.73
C GLY A 85 2.32 4.12 11.23
N ALA A 86 3.25 3.24 10.86
CA ALA A 86 4.65 3.26 11.30
C ALA A 86 5.39 4.57 11.03
N PHE A 87 4.95 5.36 10.04
CA PHE A 87 5.63 6.61 9.66
C PHE A 87 4.78 7.84 9.97
N LYS A 88 5.39 8.84 10.63
CA LYS A 88 4.75 10.13 10.92
C LYS A 88 4.71 11.09 9.73
N SER A 89 5.42 10.79 8.64
CA SER A 89 5.48 11.63 7.44
C SER A 89 5.62 10.82 6.16
N LEU A 90 5.14 11.38 5.05
CA LEU A 90 5.29 10.78 3.73
C LEU A 90 6.76 10.64 3.33
N ASN A 91 7.61 11.60 3.69
CA ASN A 91 9.04 11.55 3.40
C ASN A 91 9.73 10.39 4.13
N GLY A 92 9.34 10.13 5.38
CA GLY A 92 9.80 8.96 6.13
C GLY A 92 9.41 7.64 5.43
N ALA A 93 8.14 7.53 5.02
CA ALA A 93 7.64 6.36 4.29
C ALA A 93 8.34 6.18 2.92
N LYS A 94 8.57 7.27 2.18
CA LYS A 94 9.34 7.25 0.91
C LYS A 94 10.78 6.79 1.14
N GLY A 95 11.41 7.23 2.23
CA GLY A 95 12.74 6.77 2.63
C GLY A 95 12.78 5.26 2.87
N ALA A 96 11.81 4.73 3.61
CA ALA A 96 11.69 3.29 3.84
C ALA A 96 11.42 2.51 2.54
N LEU A 97 10.53 3.01 1.69
CA LEU A 97 10.23 2.43 0.37
C LEU A 97 11.48 2.32 -0.52
N LYS A 98 12.37 3.33 -0.51
CA LYS A 98 13.66 3.31 -1.24
C LYS A 98 14.67 2.33 -0.64
N LYS A 99 14.73 2.25 0.69
CA LYS A 99 15.68 1.39 1.42
C LYS A 99 15.20 -0.05 1.59
N PHE A 100 13.95 -0.35 1.22
CA PHE A 100 13.40 -1.69 1.39
C PHE A 100 14.22 -2.72 0.63
N ASN A 101 14.73 -3.70 1.38
CA ASN A 101 15.42 -4.88 0.88
C ASN A 101 14.68 -6.11 1.41
N GLN A 102 14.38 -7.09 0.54
CA GLN A 102 13.60 -8.29 0.89
C GLN A 102 14.30 -9.24 1.89
N ARG A 103 15.51 -8.93 2.35
CA ARG A 103 16.22 -9.71 3.37
C ARG A 103 15.69 -9.32 4.76
N GLY A 104 14.63 -9.98 5.24
CA GLY A 104 14.25 -9.86 6.65
C GLY A 104 12.78 -10.06 7.02
N ALA A 105 11.86 -10.20 6.05
CA ALA A 105 10.49 -10.59 6.38
C ALA A 105 10.42 -12.12 6.48
N LYS A 106 10.75 -12.65 7.67
CA LYS A 106 10.30 -13.98 8.10
C LYS A 106 8.88 -13.88 8.62
#